data_AF-T1HFC4-F1
#
_entry.id   AF-T1HFC4-F1
#
_cell.length_a   1.000
_cell.length_b   1.000
_cell.length_c   1.000
_cell.angle_alpha   90.00
_cell.angle_beta   90.00
_cell.angle_gamma   90.00
#
_symmetry.space_group_name_H-M   'P 1'
#
loop_
_entity.id
_entity.type
_entity.pdbx_description
1 polymer ?
#
loop_
_entity_poly.entity_id
_entity_poly.type
_entity_poly.pdbx_seq_one_letter_code
_entity_poly.pdbx_strand_id
1 'polypeptide(L)'
;MAAMSVIGIDFGNESCYVAVARAGGIETIANDYSLRATPSCVAFSGRNRILGVAAKNQMVTNMKNTIHGFKRLLGRKLNDPHVQNEAKCLPFHISSYNDKAPQAIGIKVN
;
A
#
# COMPACT_ATOMS: atom_id res chain seq x y z
N MET A 1 8.13 -11.02 -33.16
CA MET A 1 7.78 -11.17 -31.73
C MET A 1 7.88 -9.81 -31.08
N ALA A 2 6.87 -9.38 -30.32
CA ALA A 2 7.06 -8.23 -29.42
C ALA A 2 8.02 -8.65 -28.31
N ALA A 3 9.18 -8.00 -28.20
CA ALA A 3 10.06 -8.21 -27.07
C ALA A 3 9.32 -7.77 -25.80
N MET A 4 9.28 -8.61 -24.77
CA MET A 4 8.69 -8.22 -23.49
C MET A 4 9.52 -7.09 -22.87
N SER A 5 8.91 -5.93 -22.67
CA SER A 5 9.54 -4.82 -21.96
C SER A 5 9.67 -5.12 -20.47
N VAL A 6 10.77 -4.69 -19.87
CA VAL A 6 10.98 -4.77 -18.42
C VAL A 6 10.29 -3.59 -17.74
N ILE A 7 9.71 -3.84 -16.57
CA ILE A 7 9.15 -2.79 -15.71
C ILE A 7 10.00 -2.61 -14.44
N GLY A 8 10.14 -1.36 -14.00
CA GLY A 8 10.61 -0.98 -12.68
C GLY A 8 9.43 -0.57 -11.81
N ILE A 9 9.43 -0.99 -10.55
CA ILE A 9 8.39 -0.62 -9.58
C ILE A 9 9.08 0.02 -8.38
N ASP A 10 8.76 1.28 -8.10
CA ASP A 10 9.06 1.90 -6.82
C ASP A 10 7.84 1.76 -5.91
N PHE A 11 8.01 1.00 -4.83
CA PHE A 11 6.99 0.80 -3.81
C PHE A 11 7.20 1.78 -2.66
N GLY A 12 6.79 3.05 -2.78
CA GLY A 12 6.98 4.06 -1.74
C GLY A 12 5.98 3.96 -0.57
N ASN A 13 6.20 4.73 0.50
CA ASN A 13 5.29 4.75 1.66
C ASN A 13 3.98 5.50 1.38
N GLU A 14 4.06 6.62 0.66
CA GLU A 14 2.91 7.46 0.31
C GLU A 14 2.44 7.23 -1.12
N SER A 15 3.36 6.94 -2.03
CA SER A 15 3.07 6.73 -3.44
C SER A 15 4.02 5.72 -4.06
N CYS A 16 3.51 4.98 -5.03
CA CYS A 16 4.24 4.07 -5.88
C CYS A 16 4.35 4.63 -7.30
N TYR A 17 5.39 4.20 -8.00
CA TYR A 17 5.62 4.51 -9.42
C TYR A 17 5.91 3.22 -10.18
N VAL A 18 5.45 3.16 -11.42
CA VAL A 18 5.80 2.09 -12.37
C VAL A 18 6.44 2.74 -13.58
N ALA A 19 7.59 2.23 -14.01
CA ALA A 19 8.25 2.68 -15.23
C ALA A 19 8.53 1.49 -16.15
N VAL A 20 8.58 1.74 -17.45
CA VAL A 20 8.84 0.72 -18.48
C VAL A 20 10.04 1.13 -19.33
N ALA A 21 10.93 0.17 -19.60
CA ALA A 21 12.01 0.33 -20.56
C ALA A 21 11.51 -0.05 -21.96
N ARG A 22 11.37 0.94 -22.85
CA ARG A 22 10.91 0.75 -24.24
C ARG A 22 11.39 1.86 -25.16
N ALA A 23 11.49 1.56 -26.46
CA ALA A 23 11.86 2.52 -27.50
C ALA A 23 13.16 3.32 -27.22
N GLY A 24 14.15 2.68 -26.61
CA GLY A 24 15.44 3.32 -26.29
C GLY A 24 15.42 4.25 -25.08
N GLY A 25 14.32 4.29 -24.31
CA GLY A 25 14.20 5.13 -23.11
C GLY A 25 13.42 4.47 -21.97
N ILE A 26 13.23 5.23 -20.89
CA ILE A 26 12.43 4.85 -19.71
C ILE A 26 11.24 5.81 -19.63
N GLU A 27 10.04 5.26 -19.52
CA GLU A 27 8.83 6.05 -19.31
C GLU A 27 8.12 5.63 -18.03
N THR A 28 7.84 6.57 -17.13
CA THR A 28 6.93 6.35 -15.99
C THR A 28 5.50 6.22 -16.50
N ILE A 29 4.75 5.21 -16.11
CA ILE A 29 3.39 4.92 -16.60
C ILE A 29 2.35 5.76 -15.84
N ALA A 30 1.35 6.30 -16.54
CA ALA A 30 0.22 6.98 -15.91
C ALA A 30 -0.85 5.95 -15.49
N ASN A 31 -1.48 6.17 -14.34
CA ASN A 31 -2.64 5.41 -13.91
C ASN A 31 -3.93 5.87 -14.64
N ASP A 32 -5.04 5.24 -14.31
CA ASP A 32 -6.40 5.55 -14.79
C ASP A 32 -6.90 6.96 -14.42
N TYR A 33 -6.22 7.64 -13.50
CA TYR A 33 -6.43 9.06 -13.18
C TYR A 33 -5.50 10.01 -13.93
N SER A 34 -4.74 9.51 -14.92
CA SER A 34 -3.72 10.27 -15.66
C SER A 34 -2.56 10.80 -14.78
N LEU A 35 -2.40 10.26 -13.58
CA LEU A 35 -1.30 10.60 -12.67
C LEU A 35 -0.17 9.59 -12.82
N ARG A 36 1.08 10.04 -12.77
CA ARG A 36 2.27 9.14 -12.78
C ARG A 36 2.57 8.54 -11.39
N ALA A 37 2.07 9.17 -10.32
CA ALA A 37 2.16 8.69 -8.95
C ALA A 37 0.83 8.02 -8.54
N THR A 38 0.89 6.81 -8.00
CA THR A 38 -0.28 6.11 -7.46
C THR A 38 -0.15 6.00 -5.95
N PRO A 39 -1.10 6.51 -5.14
CA PRO A 39 -1.02 6.40 -3.68
C PRO A 39 -0.83 4.97 -3.19
N SER A 40 0.05 4.78 -2.21
CA SER A 40 0.28 3.49 -1.53
C SER A 40 -0.84 3.24 -0.52
N CYS A 41 -2.05 3.04 -1.03
CA CYS A 41 -3.27 3.00 -0.23
C CYS A 41 -4.24 1.91 -0.73
N VAL A 42 -4.84 1.20 0.22
CA VAL A 42 -5.80 0.12 -0.02
C VAL A 42 -7.01 0.33 0.89
N ALA A 43 -8.20 0.48 0.33
CA ALA A 43 -9.44 0.54 1.08
C ALA A 43 -10.26 -0.75 0.90
N PHE A 44 -10.86 -1.21 1.98
CA PHE A 44 -11.76 -2.36 2.00
C PHE A 44 -13.21 -1.90 2.16
N SER A 45 -14.09 -2.40 1.30
CA SER A 45 -15.53 -2.08 1.31
C SER A 45 -16.35 -3.32 0.97
N GLY A 46 -16.82 -4.01 2.00
CA GLY A 46 -17.53 -5.28 1.87
C GLY A 46 -16.68 -6.33 1.15
N ARG A 47 -17.12 -6.74 -0.04
CA ARG A 47 -16.38 -7.74 -0.86
C ARG A 47 -15.33 -7.12 -1.79
N ASN A 48 -15.23 -5.79 -1.84
CA ASN A 48 -14.38 -5.08 -2.78
C ASN A 48 -13.10 -4.55 -2.12
N ARG A 49 -11.99 -4.62 -2.87
CA ARG A 49 -10.74 -3.94 -2.57
C ARG A 49 -10.58 -2.79 -3.55
N ILE A 50 -10.37 -1.59 -3.01
CA ILE A 50 -10.22 -0.34 -3.75
C ILE A 50 -8.77 0.10 -3.55
N LEU A 51 -8.10 0.54 -4.61
CA LEU A 51 -6.65 0.76 -4.62
C LEU A 51 -6.30 2.17 -5.08
N GLY A 52 -5.13 2.67 -4.69
CA GLY A 52 -4.54 3.87 -5.26
C GLY A 52 -5.34 5.14 -4.94
N VAL A 53 -5.61 5.94 -5.98
CA VAL A 53 -6.28 7.24 -5.86
C VAL A 53 -7.69 7.09 -5.30
N ALA A 54 -8.45 6.12 -5.77
CA ALA A 54 -9.80 5.84 -5.28
C ALA A 54 -9.82 5.46 -3.80
N ALA A 55 -8.83 4.70 -3.32
CA ALA A 55 -8.69 4.36 -1.91
C ALA A 55 -8.34 5.60 -1.06
N LYS A 56 -7.40 6.42 -1.53
CA LYS A 56 -6.99 7.67 -0.85
C LYS A 56 -8.19 8.60 -0.63
N ASN A 57 -9.09 8.70 -1.60
CA ASN A 57 -10.29 9.54 -1.50
C ASN A 57 -11.27 9.09 -0.40
N GLN A 58 -11.17 7.84 0.06
CA GLN A 58 -12.00 7.30 1.14
C GLN A 58 -11.36 7.44 2.52
N MET A 59 -10.18 8.07 2.64
CA MET A 59 -9.48 8.16 3.91
C MET A 59 -10.28 8.84 5.02
N VAL A 60 -11.17 9.79 4.70
CA VAL A 60 -11.99 10.44 5.75
C VAL A 60 -13.33 9.74 5.95
N THR A 61 -13.93 9.17 4.90
CA THR A 61 -15.26 8.53 4.97
C THR A 61 -15.23 7.06 5.38
N ASN A 62 -14.12 6.36 5.14
CA ASN A 62 -13.91 4.93 5.45
C ASN A 62 -12.55 4.72 6.14
N MET A 63 -12.24 5.59 7.10
CA MET A 63 -10.90 5.72 7.68
C MET A 63 -10.35 4.41 8.30
N LYS A 64 -11.18 3.66 9.03
CA LYS A 64 -10.77 2.42 9.71
C LYS A 64 -10.44 1.27 8.76
N ASN A 65 -10.96 1.32 7.52
CA ASN A 65 -10.74 0.28 6.51
C ASN A 65 -9.90 0.78 5.34
N THR A 66 -9.34 2.00 5.44
CA THR A 66 -8.46 2.59 4.43
C THR A 66 -7.03 2.58 4.94
N ILE A 67 -6.26 1.62 4.43
CA ILE A 67 -4.92 1.28 4.90
C ILE A 67 -3.87 2.03 4.08
N HIS A 68 -2.98 2.74 4.78
CA HIS A 68 -1.84 3.49 4.22
C HIS A 68 -0.65 3.40 5.18
N GLY A 69 0.54 3.84 4.78
CA GLY A 69 1.72 3.81 5.66
C GLY A 69 2.25 2.41 6.01
N PHE A 70 1.66 1.36 5.42
CA PHE A 70 1.98 -0.03 5.73
C PHE A 70 3.43 -0.42 5.38
N LYS A 71 4.11 0.33 4.49
CA LYS A 71 5.53 0.10 4.17
C LYS A 71 6.42 0.17 5.41
N ARG A 72 6.09 1.01 6.39
CA ARG A 72 6.83 1.15 7.67
C ARG A 72 6.75 -0.10 8.55
N LEU A 73 5.72 -0.93 8.34
CA LEU A 73 5.43 -2.13 9.13
C LEU A 73 6.06 -3.39 8.51
N LEU A 74 6.40 -3.37 7.22
CA LEU A 74 6.87 -4.56 6.50
C LEU A 74 8.15 -5.14 7.12
N GLY A 75 8.14 -6.45 7.34
CA GLY A 75 9.27 -7.19 7.91
C GLY A 75 9.54 -6.95 9.40
N ARG A 76 8.76 -6.09 10.07
CA ARG A 76 8.88 -5.83 11.51
C ARG A 76 8.01 -6.78 12.34
N LYS A 77 8.37 -6.90 13.61
CA LYS A 77 7.57 -7.62 14.61
C LYS A 77 6.56 -6.68 15.25
N LEU A 78 5.40 -7.22 15.65
CA LEU A 78 4.35 -6.46 16.30
C LEU A 78 4.86 -5.72 17.54
N ASN A 79 5.73 -6.35 18.34
CA ASN A 79 6.29 -5.76 19.55
C ASN A 79 7.48 -4.79 19.32
N ASP A 80 7.86 -4.52 18.06
CA ASP A 80 8.92 -3.55 17.75
C ASP A 80 8.51 -2.16 18.26
N PRO A 81 9.33 -1.46 19.08
CA PRO A 81 9.02 -0.12 19.57
C PRO A 81 8.67 0.88 18.47
N HIS A 82 9.26 0.75 17.29
CA HIS A 82 8.92 1.58 16.12
C HIS A 82 7.49 1.31 15.64
N VAL A 83 7.09 0.04 15.57
CA VAL A 83 5.72 -0.36 15.20
C VAL A 83 4.71 0.12 16.23
N GLN A 84 5.03 -0.01 17.52
CA GLN A 84 4.19 0.48 18.61
C GLN A 84 4.03 2.00 18.58
N ASN A 85 5.06 2.74 18.18
CA ASN A 85 4.95 4.18 18.01
C ASN A 85 4.11 4.56 16.79
N GLU A 86 4.33 3.91 15.63
CA GLU A 86 3.55 4.14 14.42
C GLU A 86 2.06 3.83 14.66
N ALA A 87 1.75 2.75 15.38
CA ALA A 87 0.39 2.35 15.71
C ALA A 87 -0.46 3.42 16.40
N LYS A 88 0.17 4.34 17.16
CA LYS A 88 -0.52 5.46 17.83
C LYS A 88 -1.04 6.50 16.86
N CYS A 89 -0.46 6.58 15.67
CA CYS A 89 -0.80 7.56 14.64
C CYS A 89 -1.67 6.98 13.52
N LEU A 90 -1.87 5.66 13.49
CA LEU A 90 -2.67 4.99 12.48
C LEU A 90 -4.15 5.00 12.87
N PRO A 91 -5.06 5.30 11.94
CA PRO A 91 -6.49 5.32 12.24
C PRO A 91 -7.16 3.93 12.22
N PHE A 92 -6.39 2.89 11.92
CA PHE A 92 -6.80 1.49 11.86
C PHE A 92 -5.98 0.65 12.85
N HIS A 93 -6.52 -0.50 13.23
CA HIS A 93 -5.93 -1.33 14.26
C HIS A 93 -4.98 -2.39 13.67
N ILE A 94 -3.73 -2.38 14.15
CA ILE A 94 -2.78 -3.46 13.92
C ILE A 94 -2.93 -4.52 15.01
N SER A 95 -2.84 -5.80 14.64
CA SER A 95 -2.96 -6.94 15.55
C SER A 95 -1.92 -8.01 15.22
N SER A 96 -1.89 -9.09 16.01
CA SER A 96 -1.24 -10.32 15.55
C SER A 96 -1.91 -10.82 14.26
N TYR A 97 -1.13 -11.31 13.32
CA TYR A 97 -1.63 -11.88 12.06
C TYR A 97 -2.42 -13.16 12.29
N ASN A 98 -1.87 -14.11 13.05
CA ASN A 98 -2.54 -15.34 13.46
C ASN A 98 -1.86 -16.01 14.66
N ASP A 99 -2.51 -17.01 15.25
CA ASP A 99 -2.03 -17.72 16.44
C ASP A 99 -0.68 -18.44 16.21
N LYS A 100 -0.37 -18.81 14.97
CA LYS A 100 0.89 -19.50 14.59
C LYS A 100 2.06 -18.52 14.41
N ALA A 101 1.78 -17.24 14.24
CA ALA A 101 2.76 -16.18 14.03
C ALA A 101 2.37 -14.94 14.87
N PRO A 102 2.43 -15.03 16.22
CA PRO A 102 1.90 -14.01 17.12
C PRO A 102 2.63 -12.65 17.02
N GLN A 103 3.84 -12.66 16.47
CA GLN A 103 4.67 -11.48 16.27
C GLN A 103 4.56 -10.91 14.85
N ALA A 104 3.88 -11.58 13.92
CA ALA A 104 3.62 -11.04 12.60
C ALA A 104 2.49 -10.01 12.67
N ILE A 105 2.65 -8.91 11.94
CA ILE A 105 1.68 -7.82 11.94
C ILE A 105 0.52 -8.15 10.99
N GLY A 106 -0.68 -8.18 11.54
CA GLY A 106 -1.95 -8.20 10.82
C GLY A 106 -2.65 -6.84 10.93
N ILE A 107 -3.57 -6.57 10.00
CA ILE A 107 -4.44 -5.41 10.04
C ILE A 107 -5.87 -5.92 9.95
N LYS A 108 -6.68 -5.62 10.97
CA LYS A 108 -8.08 -6.02 10.98
C LYS A 108 -8.91 -4.98 10.23
N VAL A 109 -9.59 -5.41 9.19
CA VAL A 109 -10.55 -4.62 8.41
C VAL A 109 -11.94 -5.25 8.54
N ASN A 110 -12.98 -4.45 8.35
CA ASN A 110 -14.38 -4.88 8.41
C ASN A 110 -14.84 -5.60 7.14
#